data_AF-A0AAJ7Q378-F1
#
_entry.id   AF-A0AAJ7Q378-F1
#
_cell.length_a   1.000
_cell.length_b   1.000
_cell.length_c   1.000
_cell.angle_alpha   90.00
_cell.angle_beta   90.00
_cell.angle_gamma   90.00
#
_symmetry.space_group_name_H-M   'P 1'
#
loop_
_entity.id
_entity.type
_entity.pdbx_description
1 polymer ?
#
loop_
_entity_poly.entity_id
_entity_poly.type
_entity_poly.pdbx_seq_one_letter_code
_entity_poly.pdbx_strand_id
1 'polypeptide(L)'
;MKCRGLLPAIAAACIIGLVVSQTTLTPAVINTTLIENVTSLTVTPVILSSTTPGCFAFNTSTCEPCAPGSQYDNNTLLCACCSDPGQCLFPGACLPCNRGFYQPLAGQQQCLPCNQGFYTNFTGSPLCHPCPPGSFNNNTGGDSCTSCSPGFFSSQQSSTLCTPCTQGRFCNSSGCSECQMCPGGTEALQTAAKDCTPCRPGMHKAPHQTMCQICSTGYFQIHWGQESCDVCPENHYCPSPDVNPILCPSDAFCPEGSLAPGYCMETFFRKAGDTCELAPVTIALLVIGGGVALLFIILMVLRRRRDNDGELTVARAPLLRKERPQGRYYGIPCDAEPVYAGW
;
A
#
# COMPACT_ATOMS: atom_id res chain seq x y z
N MET A 1 22.29 -19.66 -33.14
CA MET A 1 21.47 -20.61 -33.94
C MET A 1 20.00 -20.23 -33.73
N LYS A 2 19.07 -20.10 -34.71
CA LYS A 2 19.01 -20.45 -36.15
C LYS A 2 18.49 -21.86 -36.50
N CYS A 3 17.17 -22.04 -36.38
CA CYS A 3 16.27 -22.88 -37.21
C CYS A 3 15.04 -21.98 -37.50
N ARG A 4 14.48 -21.72 -38.70
CA ARG A 4 14.30 -22.49 -39.97
C ARG A 4 13.56 -23.82 -39.74
N GLY A 5 12.31 -24.04 -40.17
CA GLY A 5 11.32 -23.21 -40.90
C GLY A 5 11.01 -23.73 -42.31
N LEU A 6 9.79 -23.47 -42.84
CA LEU A 6 9.43 -23.73 -44.25
C LEU A 6 8.22 -22.88 -44.73
N LEU A 7 8.19 -22.62 -46.04
CA LEU A 7 7.12 -22.06 -46.89
C LEU A 7 7.10 -22.90 -48.19
N PRO A 8 6.17 -22.74 -49.15
CA PRO A 8 4.87 -22.03 -49.16
C PRO A 8 3.69 -22.94 -49.62
N ALA A 9 2.48 -22.40 -49.68
CA ALA A 9 1.40 -22.88 -50.57
C ALA A 9 0.48 -21.71 -50.99
N ILE A 10 -0.03 -21.73 -52.23
CA ILE A 10 -0.92 -20.70 -52.79
C ILE A 10 -2.25 -21.35 -53.19
N ALA A 11 -3.36 -20.80 -52.69
CA ALA A 11 -4.73 -21.03 -53.16
C ALA A 11 -5.57 -19.77 -52.87
N ALA A 12 -6.69 -19.57 -53.58
CA ALA A 12 -7.34 -18.26 -53.65
C ALA A 12 -8.87 -18.27 -53.45
N ALA A 13 -9.39 -17.07 -53.18
CA ALA A 13 -10.78 -16.59 -53.35
C ALA A 13 -11.86 -16.92 -52.27
N CYS A 14 -12.94 -16.13 -52.36
CA CYS A 14 -14.24 -16.28 -51.70
C CYS A 14 -14.37 -16.04 -50.18
N ILE A 15 -14.10 -14.78 -49.79
CA ILE A 15 -15.11 -13.84 -49.26
C ILE A 15 -16.33 -14.47 -48.54
N ILE A 16 -16.48 -14.18 -47.24
CA ILE A 16 -17.64 -13.51 -46.62
C ILE A 16 -17.17 -12.98 -45.26
N GLY A 17 -17.50 -11.72 -44.95
CA GLY A 17 -17.18 -11.09 -43.68
C GLY A 17 -18.30 -10.16 -43.24
N LEU A 18 -18.76 -10.33 -41.99
CA LEU A 18 -19.69 -9.41 -41.32
C LEU A 18 -18.90 -8.61 -40.28
N VAL A 19 -18.83 -7.30 -40.47
CA VAL A 19 -18.20 -6.35 -39.54
C VAL A 19 -19.19 -5.22 -39.29
N VAL A 20 -19.34 -4.82 -38.03
CA VAL A 20 -20.32 -3.82 -37.59
C VAL A 20 -19.78 -2.40 -37.80
N SER A 21 -20.66 -1.49 -38.20
CA SER A 21 -20.36 -0.15 -38.70
C SER A 21 -19.71 0.80 -37.68
N GLN A 22 -18.68 1.52 -38.13
CA GLN A 22 -18.44 2.93 -37.77
C GLN A 22 -18.00 3.67 -39.04
N THR A 23 -18.56 4.86 -39.29
CA THR A 23 -18.33 5.63 -40.53
C THR A 23 -17.54 6.90 -40.28
N THR A 24 -16.42 7.05 -40.98
CA THR A 24 -15.64 8.28 -41.09
C THR A 24 -15.75 8.84 -42.51
N LEU A 25 -15.96 10.15 -42.64
CA LEU A 25 -16.07 10.84 -43.94
C LEU A 25 -14.89 11.79 -44.15
N THR A 26 -14.27 11.70 -45.33
CA THR A 26 -13.25 12.64 -45.82
C THR A 26 -13.82 13.44 -46.99
N PRO A 27 -13.56 14.75 -47.10
CA PRO A 27 -14.02 15.56 -48.23
C PRO A 27 -13.25 15.22 -49.52
N ALA A 28 -13.93 15.30 -50.67
CA ALA A 28 -13.34 15.12 -51.99
C ALA A 28 -13.23 16.45 -52.75
N VAL A 29 -12.15 16.62 -53.50
CA VAL A 29 -11.89 17.77 -54.39
C VAL A 29 -12.15 17.37 -55.84
N ILE A 30 -12.76 18.26 -56.65
CA ILE A 30 -12.74 18.20 -58.12
C ILE A 30 -12.88 19.63 -58.69
N ASN A 31 -12.24 19.88 -59.83
CA ASN A 31 -12.17 21.18 -60.50
C ASN A 31 -13.40 21.51 -61.38
N THR A 32 -13.55 22.78 -61.73
CA THR A 32 -14.55 23.30 -62.68
C THR A 32 -13.99 23.48 -64.10
N THR A 33 -14.85 23.26 -65.11
CA THR A 33 -14.65 23.67 -66.52
C THR A 33 -16.00 24.02 -67.17
N LEU A 34 -16.07 25.12 -67.92
CA LEU A 34 -17.24 25.57 -68.71
C LEU A 34 -17.09 25.15 -70.20
N ILE A 35 -18.18 24.99 -70.98
CA ILE A 35 -18.67 25.83 -72.13
C ILE A 35 -19.51 24.86 -73.04
N GLU A 36 -20.63 25.15 -73.73
CA GLU A 36 -21.49 26.34 -73.91
C GLU A 36 -23.02 26.01 -73.98
N ASN A 37 -23.80 26.61 -74.89
CA ASN A 37 -25.25 26.44 -75.15
C ASN A 37 -25.60 25.42 -76.26
N VAL A 38 -26.88 25.02 -76.36
CA VAL A 38 -27.81 25.27 -77.50
C VAL A 38 -29.27 25.05 -77.03
N THR A 39 -30.24 25.70 -77.69
CA THR A 39 -31.67 25.78 -77.32
C THR A 39 -32.58 24.64 -77.82
N SER A 40 -33.56 24.20 -77.02
CA SER A 40 -34.95 23.98 -77.49
C SER A 40 -35.99 23.73 -76.38
N LEU A 41 -37.18 24.34 -76.56
CA LEU A 41 -38.44 24.22 -75.81
C LEU A 41 -38.82 22.83 -75.24
N THR A 42 -39.11 22.74 -73.94
CA THR A 42 -40.31 22.08 -73.37
C THR A 42 -40.42 22.36 -71.86
N VAL A 43 -41.62 22.27 -71.27
CA VAL A 43 -41.86 22.52 -69.83
C VAL A 43 -42.22 21.23 -69.11
N THR A 44 -41.38 20.82 -68.15
CA THR A 44 -41.69 19.85 -67.10
C THR A 44 -41.03 20.29 -65.79
N PRO A 45 -41.71 20.27 -64.64
CA PRO A 45 -41.11 20.65 -63.36
C PRO A 45 -40.16 19.55 -62.87
N VAL A 46 -38.86 19.71 -63.16
CA VAL A 46 -37.82 18.80 -62.63
C VAL A 46 -37.58 19.15 -61.16
N ILE A 47 -38.00 18.26 -60.27
CA ILE A 47 -37.60 18.28 -58.86
C ILE A 47 -36.11 17.91 -58.81
N LEU A 48 -35.24 18.90 -58.65
CA LEU A 48 -33.81 18.67 -58.44
C LEU A 48 -33.52 18.46 -56.95
N SER A 49 -32.99 17.28 -56.63
CA SER A 49 -32.74 16.79 -55.28
C SER A 49 -31.71 17.65 -54.53
N SER A 50 -32.06 18.07 -53.31
CA SER A 50 -31.13 18.77 -52.42
C SER A 50 -29.98 17.85 -51.98
N THR A 51 -28.75 18.38 -52.01
CA THR A 51 -27.56 17.74 -51.39
C THR A 51 -26.86 18.63 -50.35
N THR A 52 -27.42 19.81 -50.06
CA THR A 52 -27.16 20.61 -48.86
C THR A 52 -28.50 21.11 -48.30
N PRO A 53 -28.94 20.68 -47.10
CA PRO A 53 -30.21 21.11 -46.54
C PRO A 53 -30.10 22.50 -45.88
N GLY A 54 -30.70 23.51 -46.51
CA GLY A 54 -30.95 24.82 -45.89
C GLY A 54 -30.09 25.98 -46.40
N CYS A 55 -30.54 26.61 -47.50
CA CYS A 55 -30.59 28.06 -47.77
C CYS A 55 -30.45 28.36 -49.27
N PHE A 56 -31.58 28.55 -49.96
CA PHE A 56 -31.66 29.30 -51.24
C PHE A 56 -33.02 29.99 -51.33
N ALA A 57 -33.06 31.16 -51.97
CA ALA A 57 -34.24 32.03 -51.99
C ALA A 57 -35.37 31.52 -52.88
N PHE A 58 -36.61 31.86 -52.50
CA PHE A 58 -37.74 31.91 -53.43
C PHE A 58 -38.58 33.17 -53.21
N ASN A 59 -39.35 33.55 -54.24
CA ASN A 59 -39.94 34.89 -54.38
C ASN A 59 -41.18 35.10 -53.48
N THR A 60 -41.43 36.36 -53.10
CA THR A 60 -42.32 36.71 -51.98
C THR A 60 -43.81 36.67 -52.30
N SER A 61 -44.54 35.83 -51.57
CA SER A 61 -45.97 36.05 -51.25
C SER A 61 -46.33 35.68 -49.79
N THR A 62 -45.46 34.92 -49.11
CA THR A 62 -45.51 34.61 -47.69
C THR A 62 -44.11 34.82 -47.09
N CYS A 63 -44.02 35.40 -45.89
CA CYS A 63 -42.75 35.47 -45.16
C CYS A 63 -42.48 34.11 -44.48
N GLU A 64 -41.90 33.18 -45.22
CA GLU A 64 -41.36 31.94 -44.67
C GLU A 64 -40.26 32.29 -43.64
N PRO A 65 -40.35 31.83 -42.38
CA PRO A 65 -39.29 32.09 -41.40
C PRO A 65 -38.00 31.36 -41.79
N CYS A 66 -36.85 32.01 -41.55
CA CYS A 66 -35.55 31.40 -41.82
C CYS A 66 -35.36 30.06 -41.11
N ALA A 67 -34.65 29.14 -41.76
CA ALA A 67 -34.43 27.79 -41.23
C ALA A 67 -33.72 27.84 -39.87
N PRO A 68 -34.10 27.00 -38.89
CA PRO A 68 -33.58 27.04 -37.53
C PRO A 68 -32.05 26.96 -37.49
N GLY A 69 -31.39 28.04 -37.04
CA GLY A 69 -29.93 28.20 -37.06
C GLY A 69 -29.41 29.27 -38.03
N SER A 70 -30.28 29.83 -38.87
CA SER A 70 -29.99 30.98 -39.74
C SER A 70 -30.78 32.23 -39.34
N GLN A 71 -30.14 33.40 -39.47
CA GLN A 71 -30.76 34.72 -39.30
C GLN A 71 -31.06 35.36 -40.67
N TYR A 72 -32.03 36.27 -40.73
CA TYR A 72 -32.25 37.08 -41.93
C TYR A 72 -31.20 38.19 -42.03
N ASP A 73 -30.42 38.21 -43.11
CA ASP A 73 -29.49 39.31 -43.41
C ASP A 73 -30.16 40.35 -44.32
N ASN A 74 -30.23 41.58 -43.81
CA ASN A 74 -30.86 42.71 -44.50
C ASN A 74 -30.00 43.26 -45.66
N ASN A 75 -28.72 42.87 -45.78
CA ASN A 75 -27.85 43.28 -46.90
C ASN A 75 -27.99 42.35 -48.11
N THR A 76 -28.00 41.03 -47.91
CA THR A 76 -28.18 40.04 -48.98
C THR A 76 -29.65 39.71 -49.27
N LEU A 77 -30.57 40.06 -48.38
CA LEU A 77 -31.99 39.66 -48.41
C LEU A 77 -32.18 38.14 -48.32
N LEU A 78 -31.22 37.42 -47.71
CA LEU A 78 -31.18 35.96 -47.58
C LEU A 78 -31.13 35.55 -46.11
N CYS A 79 -31.47 34.28 -45.86
CA CYS A 79 -31.14 33.63 -44.59
C CYS A 79 -29.65 33.26 -44.58
N ALA A 80 -28.90 33.81 -43.63
CA ALA A 80 -27.47 33.57 -43.42
C ALA A 80 -27.25 32.80 -42.10
N CYS A 81 -26.43 31.76 -42.15
CA CYS A 81 -26.03 31.03 -40.94
C CYS A 81 -24.98 31.83 -40.14
N CYS A 82 -25.00 31.70 -38.80
CA CYS A 82 -23.90 32.15 -37.96
C CYS A 82 -22.63 31.43 -38.41
N SER A 83 -21.74 32.16 -39.08
CA SER A 83 -20.69 31.56 -39.92
C SER A 83 -19.42 31.19 -39.14
N ASP A 84 -19.20 31.85 -38.01
CA ASP A 84 -18.09 31.55 -37.10
C ASP A 84 -18.49 30.45 -36.09
N PRO A 85 -17.59 29.52 -35.75
CA PRO A 85 -17.79 28.64 -34.61
C PRO A 85 -17.75 29.45 -33.30
N GLY A 86 -18.42 28.94 -32.26
CA GLY A 86 -18.59 29.62 -30.98
C GLY A 86 -19.77 30.59 -30.91
N GLN A 87 -20.49 30.82 -32.01
CA GLN A 87 -21.72 31.62 -32.04
C GLN A 87 -22.97 30.73 -32.15
N CYS A 88 -24.12 31.23 -31.67
CA CYS A 88 -25.43 30.58 -31.84
C CYS A 88 -26.54 31.60 -32.11
N LEU A 89 -27.64 31.14 -32.69
CA LEU A 89 -28.82 31.96 -32.97
C LEU A 89 -29.69 32.17 -31.71
N PHE A 90 -29.42 33.24 -30.96
CA PHE A 90 -30.42 33.83 -30.07
C PHE A 90 -31.45 34.62 -30.91
N PRO A 91 -32.65 35.00 -30.39
CA PRO A 91 -33.79 35.37 -31.22
C PRO A 91 -33.51 36.56 -32.16
N GLY A 92 -33.25 36.24 -33.44
CA GLY A 92 -32.96 37.19 -34.52
C GLY A 92 -31.48 37.57 -34.70
N ALA A 93 -30.54 37.05 -33.90
CA ALA A 93 -29.13 37.44 -33.98
C ALA A 93 -28.15 36.34 -33.56
N CYS A 94 -27.02 36.24 -34.27
CA CYS A 94 -25.87 35.45 -33.86
C CYS A 94 -25.17 36.07 -32.64
N LEU A 95 -25.27 35.40 -31.49
CA LEU A 95 -24.59 35.78 -30.25
C LEU A 95 -23.44 34.80 -29.93
N PRO A 96 -22.30 35.27 -29.38
CA PRO A 96 -21.26 34.39 -28.89
C PRO A 96 -21.77 33.58 -27.69
N CYS A 97 -21.36 32.31 -27.59
CA CYS A 97 -21.69 31.47 -26.46
C CYS A 97 -21.20 32.07 -25.13
N ASN A 98 -22.04 32.04 -24.11
CA ASN A 98 -21.64 32.45 -22.76
C ASN A 98 -20.54 31.52 -22.19
N ARG A 99 -19.80 32.00 -21.20
CA ARG A 99 -18.82 31.18 -20.48
C ARG A 99 -19.43 29.89 -19.96
N GLY A 100 -18.65 28.82 -19.96
CA GLY A 100 -19.09 27.46 -19.68
C GLY A 100 -19.87 26.77 -20.80
N PHE A 101 -20.17 27.47 -21.91
CA PHE A 101 -20.77 26.91 -23.10
C PHE A 101 -19.87 27.09 -24.33
N TYR A 102 -19.95 26.15 -25.26
CA TYR A 102 -19.16 26.12 -26.48
C TYR A 102 -20.03 25.77 -27.69
N GLN A 103 -19.52 26.03 -28.90
CA GLN A 103 -20.19 25.61 -30.13
C GLN A 103 -19.18 25.30 -31.24
N PRO A 104 -18.88 24.02 -31.54
CA PRO A 104 -17.89 23.66 -32.56
C PRO A 104 -18.41 23.80 -34.01
N LEU A 105 -19.73 23.95 -34.21
CA LEU A 105 -20.36 23.98 -35.53
C LEU A 105 -21.08 25.31 -35.80
N ALA A 106 -20.86 25.85 -37.00
CA ALA A 106 -21.60 26.99 -37.53
C ALA A 106 -23.11 26.70 -37.68
N GLY A 107 -23.94 27.76 -37.71
CA GLY A 107 -25.37 27.66 -37.98
C GLY A 107 -26.22 26.96 -36.91
N GLN A 108 -25.81 27.02 -35.64
CA GLN A 108 -26.48 26.32 -34.53
C GLN A 108 -27.39 27.23 -33.71
N GLN A 109 -28.52 26.69 -33.22
CA GLN A 109 -29.51 27.46 -32.44
C GLN A 109 -29.15 27.67 -30.97
N GLN A 110 -28.35 26.78 -30.39
CA GLN A 110 -28.00 26.80 -28.98
C GLN A 110 -26.53 26.44 -28.79
N CYS A 111 -25.95 26.88 -27.69
CA CYS A 111 -24.60 26.48 -27.28
C CYS A 111 -24.67 25.19 -26.46
N LEU A 112 -23.68 24.32 -26.65
CA LEU A 112 -23.52 23.10 -25.87
C LEU A 112 -22.86 23.46 -24.53
N PRO A 113 -23.34 22.94 -23.38
CA PRO A 113 -22.63 23.13 -22.11
C PRO A 113 -21.32 22.33 -22.11
N CYS A 114 -20.26 22.84 -21.48
CA CYS A 114 -19.09 22.03 -21.18
C CYS A 114 -19.48 20.85 -20.27
N ASN A 115 -19.01 19.65 -20.62
CA ASN A 115 -19.18 18.47 -19.77
C ASN A 115 -18.39 18.62 -18.47
N GLN A 116 -18.74 17.83 -17.44
CA GLN A 116 -17.95 17.73 -16.22
C GLN A 116 -16.49 17.40 -16.55
N GLY A 117 -15.55 17.97 -15.80
CA GLY A 117 -14.12 17.91 -16.07
C GLY A 117 -13.63 18.91 -17.13
N PHE A 118 -14.52 19.59 -17.86
CA PHE A 118 -14.16 20.59 -18.86
C PHE A 118 -14.70 21.97 -18.49
N TYR A 119 -14.11 23.03 -19.04
CA TYR A 119 -14.51 24.41 -18.81
C TYR A 119 -14.27 25.32 -20.02
N THR A 120 -14.91 26.50 -20.03
CA THR A 120 -14.44 27.63 -20.84
C THR A 120 -14.70 28.97 -20.16
N ASN A 121 -13.63 29.73 -19.95
CA ASN A 121 -13.66 31.09 -19.41
C ASN A 121 -13.80 32.17 -20.51
N PHE A 122 -13.84 31.77 -21.78
CA PHE A 122 -14.03 32.67 -22.92
C PHE A 122 -15.46 32.62 -23.45
N THR A 123 -16.03 33.79 -23.73
CA THR A 123 -17.26 33.91 -24.52
C THR A 123 -16.94 33.65 -26.00
N GLY A 124 -17.83 32.96 -26.70
CA GLY A 124 -17.62 32.63 -28.11
C GLY A 124 -16.69 31.45 -28.34
N SER A 125 -16.55 30.53 -27.37
CA SER A 125 -15.58 29.44 -27.49
C SER A 125 -16.04 28.34 -28.46
N PRO A 126 -15.18 27.87 -29.38
CA PRO A 126 -15.49 26.73 -30.26
C PRO A 126 -15.34 25.37 -29.54
N LEU A 127 -14.69 25.33 -28.37
CA LEU A 127 -14.40 24.11 -27.61
C LEU A 127 -14.36 24.36 -26.10
N CYS A 128 -14.36 23.29 -25.29
CA CYS A 128 -14.04 23.36 -23.87
C CYS A 128 -12.65 22.79 -23.60
N HIS A 129 -11.90 23.43 -22.69
CA HIS A 129 -10.61 22.94 -22.24
C HIS A 129 -10.79 21.95 -21.08
N PRO A 130 -9.98 20.88 -20.98
CA PRO A 130 -9.99 20.01 -19.80
C PRO A 130 -9.44 20.74 -18.58
N CYS A 131 -9.96 20.45 -17.39
CA CYS A 131 -9.34 20.90 -16.15
C CYS A 131 -7.90 20.35 -16.04
N PRO A 132 -6.92 21.18 -15.64
CA PRO A 132 -5.55 20.74 -15.43
C PRO A 132 -5.45 19.84 -14.19
N PRO A 133 -4.39 19.01 -14.06
CA PRO A 133 -4.08 18.31 -12.82
C PRO A 133 -4.01 19.29 -11.64
N GLY A 134 -4.47 18.84 -10.47
CA GLY A 134 -4.68 19.68 -9.30
C GLY A 134 -6.02 20.43 -9.27
N SER A 135 -6.81 20.39 -10.35
CA SER A 135 -8.13 21.02 -10.40
C SER A 135 -9.22 20.05 -10.89
N PHE A 136 -10.47 20.38 -10.61
CA PHE A 136 -11.64 19.61 -11.03
C PHE A 136 -12.81 20.53 -11.43
N ASN A 137 -13.76 19.99 -12.20
CA ASN A 137 -15.06 20.60 -12.38
C ASN A 137 -16.17 19.54 -12.32
N ASN A 138 -17.07 19.62 -11.34
CA ASN A 138 -18.22 18.72 -11.20
C ASN A 138 -19.52 19.28 -11.84
N ASN A 139 -19.49 20.50 -12.37
CA ASN A 139 -20.66 21.17 -12.95
C ASN A 139 -20.65 21.07 -14.48
N THR A 140 -21.75 20.62 -15.08
CA THR A 140 -22.01 20.88 -16.50
C THR A 140 -22.22 22.38 -16.71
N GLY A 141 -21.64 22.95 -17.77
CA GLY A 141 -21.69 24.38 -18.03
C GLY A 141 -20.68 25.21 -17.21
N GLY A 142 -19.60 24.60 -16.70
CA GLY A 142 -18.61 25.29 -15.86
C GLY A 142 -17.72 26.27 -16.62
N ASP A 143 -17.59 27.51 -16.12
CA ASP A 143 -16.72 28.55 -16.70
C ASP A 143 -15.25 28.47 -16.25
N SER A 144 -14.98 27.65 -15.22
CA SER A 144 -13.73 27.57 -14.48
C SER A 144 -13.57 26.18 -13.85
N CYS A 145 -12.36 25.87 -13.39
CA CYS A 145 -12.08 24.67 -12.61
C CYS A 145 -11.69 25.04 -11.18
N THR A 146 -12.25 24.33 -10.21
CA THR A 146 -11.94 24.50 -8.79
C THR A 146 -10.65 23.74 -8.48
N SER A 147 -9.68 24.38 -7.83
CA SER A 147 -8.48 23.68 -7.34
C SER A 147 -8.82 22.74 -6.19
N CYS A 148 -8.12 21.60 -6.11
CA CYS A 148 -8.25 20.68 -4.98
C CYS A 148 -7.87 21.38 -3.66
N SER A 149 -8.68 21.17 -2.62
CA SER A 149 -8.39 21.63 -1.26
C SER A 149 -7.16 20.92 -0.69
N PRO A 150 -6.39 21.54 0.23
CA PRO A 150 -5.31 20.86 0.95
C PRO A 150 -5.77 19.53 1.56
N GLY A 151 -4.93 18.50 1.40
CA GLY A 151 -5.25 17.10 1.66
C GLY A 151 -5.84 16.33 0.48
N PHE A 152 -6.15 16.99 -0.64
CA PHE A 152 -6.71 16.35 -1.83
C PHE A 152 -5.88 16.66 -3.07
N PHE A 153 -5.84 15.73 -4.01
CA PHE A 153 -5.09 15.84 -5.26
C PHE A 153 -5.93 15.43 -6.47
N SER A 154 -5.44 15.76 -7.66
CA SER A 154 -5.99 15.28 -8.92
C SER A 154 -4.87 15.09 -9.95
N SER A 155 -4.52 13.84 -10.26
CA SER A 155 -3.39 13.53 -11.15
C SER A 155 -3.74 13.53 -12.63
N GLN A 156 -5.02 13.43 -12.98
CA GLN A 156 -5.50 13.35 -14.35
C GLN A 156 -6.08 14.69 -14.83
N GLN A 157 -5.91 14.98 -16.12
CA GLN A 157 -6.68 16.02 -16.79
C GLN A 157 -8.17 15.65 -16.83
N SER A 158 -9.02 16.66 -16.98
CA SER A 158 -10.47 16.51 -17.05
C SER A 158 -11.14 15.86 -15.83
N SER A 159 -10.57 16.04 -14.64
CA SER A 159 -11.15 15.44 -13.42
C SER A 159 -12.46 16.09 -12.99
N THR A 160 -13.40 15.27 -12.50
CA THR A 160 -14.69 15.69 -11.93
C THR A 160 -14.66 15.79 -10.39
N LEU A 161 -13.63 15.23 -9.75
CA LEU A 161 -13.46 15.17 -8.30
C LEU A 161 -11.96 15.14 -7.93
N CYS A 162 -11.61 15.60 -6.73
CA CYS A 162 -10.27 15.40 -6.17
C CYS A 162 -10.25 14.18 -5.24
N THR A 163 -9.24 13.32 -5.39
CA THR A 163 -9.00 12.18 -4.51
C THR A 163 -8.27 12.60 -3.23
N PRO A 164 -8.62 12.07 -2.05
CA PRO A 164 -7.89 12.36 -0.82
C PRO A 164 -6.50 11.73 -0.84
N CYS A 165 -5.53 12.36 -0.17
CA CYS A 165 -4.23 11.72 0.08
C CYS A 165 -4.41 10.44 0.91
N THR A 166 -3.65 9.40 0.55
CA THR A 166 -3.55 8.16 1.32
C THR A 166 -2.65 8.34 2.55
N GLN A 167 -2.74 7.42 3.51
CA GLN A 167 -1.86 7.42 4.69
C GLN A 167 -0.37 7.41 4.30
N GLY A 168 0.45 8.12 5.07
CA GLY A 168 1.86 8.37 4.76
C GLY A 168 2.13 9.40 3.65
N ARG A 169 1.07 9.97 3.05
CA ARG A 169 1.15 11.07 2.06
C ARG A 169 0.33 12.29 2.49
N PHE A 170 0.75 13.47 2.04
CA PHE A 170 0.13 14.75 2.38
C PHE A 170 0.07 15.71 1.17
N CYS A 171 -0.71 16.78 1.32
CA CYS A 171 -0.82 17.88 0.36
C CYS A 171 -1.14 19.18 1.15
N ASN A 172 -0.17 20.09 1.27
CA ASN A 172 -0.29 21.29 2.09
C ASN A 172 -0.87 22.50 1.33
N SER A 173 -0.59 22.63 0.04
CA SER A 173 -1.18 23.65 -0.83
C SER A 173 -2.57 23.24 -1.33
N SER A 174 -3.33 24.19 -1.88
CA SER A 174 -4.35 23.82 -2.85
C SER A 174 -3.68 23.41 -4.18
N GLY A 175 -4.42 22.72 -5.05
CA GLY A 175 -3.96 22.45 -6.41
C GLY A 175 -2.95 21.31 -6.59
N CYS A 176 -2.80 20.38 -5.63
CA CYS A 176 -1.85 19.27 -5.75
C CYS A 176 -2.19 18.33 -6.93
N SER A 177 -1.25 18.13 -7.86
CA SER A 177 -1.35 17.09 -8.89
C SER A 177 -1.05 15.68 -8.34
N GLU A 178 -0.23 15.58 -7.31
CA GLU A 178 0.07 14.35 -6.56
C GLU A 178 0.26 14.70 -5.07
N CYS A 179 -0.08 13.79 -4.16
CA CYS A 179 0.28 13.94 -2.74
C CYS A 179 1.72 13.51 -2.48
N GLN A 180 2.51 14.36 -1.83
CA GLN A 180 3.90 14.08 -1.46
C GLN A 180 3.96 13.04 -0.34
N MET A 181 5.01 12.21 -0.29
CA MET A 181 5.24 11.32 0.86
C MET A 181 5.83 12.11 2.03
N CYS A 182 5.39 11.79 3.26
CA CYS A 182 5.96 12.40 4.45
C CYS A 182 7.44 12.01 4.59
N PRO A 183 8.36 12.97 4.88
CA PRO A 183 9.79 12.69 5.03
C PRO A 183 10.08 11.77 6.22
N GLY A 184 11.36 11.41 6.39
CA GLY A 184 11.81 10.67 7.57
C GLY A 184 11.38 11.37 8.87
N GLY A 185 11.16 10.58 9.91
CA GLY A 185 10.66 11.04 11.20
C GLY A 185 9.23 11.58 11.22
N THR A 186 8.50 11.65 10.10
CA THR A 186 7.14 12.23 10.06
C THR A 186 6.15 11.35 9.30
N GLU A 187 4.91 11.26 9.78
CA GLU A 187 3.86 10.41 9.21
C GLU A 187 2.54 11.16 8.99
N ALA A 188 1.67 10.56 8.17
CA ALA A 188 0.29 11.00 7.97
C ALA A 188 -0.66 9.84 8.32
N LEU A 189 -1.12 9.81 9.58
CA LEU A 189 -2.00 8.74 10.11
C LEU A 189 -3.41 8.73 9.50
N GLN A 190 -3.88 9.87 8.99
CA GLN A 190 -5.22 10.03 8.44
C GLN A 190 -5.18 10.18 6.92
N THR A 191 -6.26 9.76 6.26
CA THR A 191 -6.49 10.15 4.86
C THR A 191 -6.81 11.64 4.77
N ALA A 192 -6.59 12.22 3.58
CA ALA A 192 -6.67 13.66 3.35
C ALA A 192 -5.78 14.53 4.26
N ALA A 193 -4.61 14.01 4.66
CA ALA A 193 -3.64 14.75 5.46
C ALA A 193 -3.12 16.00 4.75
N LYS A 194 -3.21 17.13 5.43
CA LYS A 194 -2.71 18.43 4.96
C LYS A 194 -1.22 18.62 5.24
N ASP A 195 -0.73 17.96 6.27
CA ASP A 195 0.63 18.09 6.78
C ASP A 195 1.04 16.77 7.47
N CYS A 196 2.32 16.61 7.75
CA CYS A 196 2.88 15.42 8.40
C CYS A 196 3.12 15.66 9.90
N THR A 197 2.66 14.76 10.74
CA THR A 197 2.94 14.80 12.19
C THR A 197 4.26 14.08 12.50
N PRO A 198 5.14 14.63 13.35
CA PRO A 198 6.36 13.94 13.75
C PRO A 198 6.07 12.67 14.55
N CYS A 199 6.90 11.64 14.37
CA CYS A 199 6.89 10.44 15.20
C CYS A 199 7.00 10.83 16.67
N ARG A 200 6.26 10.12 17.52
CA ARG A 200 6.30 10.26 18.97
C ARG A 200 7.59 9.65 19.53
N PRO A 201 8.04 10.04 20.74
CA PRO A 201 9.03 9.29 21.49
C PRO A 201 8.69 7.80 21.56
N GLY A 202 9.71 6.95 21.53
CA GLY A 202 9.62 5.50 21.37
C GLY A 202 9.36 5.02 19.94
N MET A 203 9.22 5.94 18.97
CA MET A 203 8.98 5.61 17.56
C MET A 203 9.94 6.35 16.62
N HIS A 204 10.21 5.74 15.47
CA HIS A 204 11.06 6.28 14.41
C HIS A 204 10.46 6.02 13.02
N LYS A 205 10.95 6.71 11.99
CA LYS A 205 10.55 6.45 10.59
C LYS A 205 11.66 6.76 9.60
N ALA A 206 12.21 5.74 8.96
CA ALA A 206 13.15 5.91 7.86
C ALA A 206 12.48 6.58 6.63
N PRO A 207 13.22 7.29 5.76
CA PRO A 207 12.65 7.99 4.60
C PRO A 207 11.83 7.13 3.62
N HIS A 208 12.05 5.81 3.61
CA HIS A 208 11.38 4.84 2.73
C HIS A 208 10.13 4.19 3.37
N GLN A 209 9.83 4.48 4.65
CA GLN A 209 8.65 3.96 5.35
C GLN A 209 7.47 4.94 5.25
N THR A 210 6.24 4.43 5.31
CA THR A 210 5.00 5.23 5.20
C THR A 210 4.44 5.70 6.55
N MET A 211 4.68 4.94 7.63
CA MET A 211 4.22 5.20 9.00
C MET A 211 5.37 4.99 10.00
N CYS A 212 5.28 5.63 11.17
CA CYS A 212 6.26 5.45 12.23
C CYS A 212 6.21 4.01 12.79
N GLN A 213 7.39 3.44 13.03
CA GLN A 213 7.57 2.14 13.69
C GLN A 213 7.98 2.38 15.14
N ILE A 214 7.56 1.49 16.05
CA ILE A 214 8.12 1.48 17.41
C ILE A 214 9.57 1.00 17.38
N CYS A 215 10.43 1.53 18.25
CA CYS A 215 11.79 1.04 18.39
C CYS A 215 11.82 -0.46 18.75
N SER A 216 12.79 -1.19 18.20
CA SER A 216 13.00 -2.59 18.54
C SER A 216 13.50 -2.76 19.98
N THR A 217 13.31 -3.94 20.56
CA THR A 217 13.80 -4.27 21.91
C THR A 217 15.30 -3.98 22.04
N GLY A 218 15.68 -3.23 23.07
CA GLY A 218 17.05 -2.77 23.30
C GLY A 218 17.41 -1.44 22.62
N TYR A 219 16.48 -0.83 21.89
CA TYR A 219 16.61 0.50 21.31
C TYR A 219 15.58 1.47 21.92
N PHE A 220 15.93 2.74 21.99
CA PHE A 220 15.09 3.81 22.54
C PHE A 220 15.15 5.05 21.63
N GLN A 221 14.20 5.97 21.81
CA GLN A 221 14.24 7.30 21.21
C GLN A 221 13.38 8.28 21.99
N ILE A 222 13.99 9.24 22.68
CA ILE A 222 13.27 10.22 23.51
C ILE A 222 12.79 11.46 22.74
N HIS A 223 13.30 11.69 21.53
CA HIS A 223 13.00 12.88 20.74
C HIS A 223 11.91 12.63 19.70
N TRP A 224 11.10 13.66 19.46
CA TRP A 224 10.09 13.66 18.40
C TRP A 224 10.77 13.75 17.02
N GLY A 225 10.14 13.17 16.01
CA GLY A 225 10.52 13.43 14.62
C GLY A 225 11.75 12.66 14.12
N GLN A 226 12.07 11.51 14.70
CA GLN A 226 13.35 10.82 14.48
C GLN A 226 13.32 9.74 13.40
N GLU A 227 14.42 9.60 12.64
CA GLU A 227 14.52 8.60 11.56
C GLU A 227 14.96 7.22 12.04
N SER A 228 15.75 7.18 13.11
CA SER A 228 16.32 5.97 13.74
C SER A 228 16.13 5.99 15.26
N CYS A 229 16.20 4.81 15.87
CA CYS A 229 16.32 4.66 17.31
C CYS A 229 17.78 4.47 17.72
N ASP A 230 18.14 4.98 18.88
CA ASP A 230 19.46 4.83 19.48
C ASP A 230 19.50 3.53 20.30
N VAL A 231 20.65 2.86 20.33
CA VAL A 231 20.80 1.62 21.11
C VAL A 231 20.96 1.94 22.60
N CYS A 232 20.31 1.17 23.47
CA CYS A 232 20.41 1.37 24.92
C CYS A 232 21.86 1.09 25.38
N PRO A 233 22.58 2.09 25.92
CA PRO A 233 24.02 1.97 26.15
C PRO A 233 24.35 1.03 27.33
N GLU A 234 25.58 0.52 27.34
CA GLU A 234 26.12 -0.26 28.46
C GLU A 234 25.99 0.48 29.80
N ASN A 235 25.92 -0.29 30.89
CA ASN A 235 25.69 0.21 32.25
C ASN A 235 24.36 0.97 32.42
N HIS A 236 23.43 0.87 31.46
CA HIS A 236 22.08 1.40 31.54
C HIS A 236 21.05 0.36 31.11
N TYR A 237 19.78 0.59 31.46
CA TYR A 237 18.66 -0.19 30.94
C TYR A 237 17.51 0.73 30.52
N CYS A 238 16.76 0.28 29.50
CA CYS A 238 15.69 1.04 28.85
C CYS A 238 14.39 0.23 28.91
N PRO A 239 13.55 0.40 29.96
CA PRO A 239 12.38 -0.45 30.18
C PRO A 239 11.26 -0.25 29.14
N SER A 240 11.21 0.94 28.54
CA SER A 240 10.33 1.30 27.42
C SER A 240 11.12 2.18 26.43
N PRO A 241 10.82 2.13 25.13
CA PRO A 241 11.60 2.84 24.12
C PRO A 241 11.43 4.37 24.16
N ASP A 242 10.38 4.89 24.81
CA ASP A 242 10.10 6.31 25.03
C ASP A 242 10.81 6.89 26.27
N VAL A 243 11.53 6.07 27.03
CA VAL A 243 12.18 6.45 28.29
C VAL A 243 13.69 6.61 28.10
N ASN A 244 14.27 7.65 28.72
CA ASN A 244 15.71 7.87 28.74
C ASN A 244 16.44 6.72 29.45
N PRO A 245 17.61 6.25 28.98
CA PRO A 245 18.38 5.20 29.62
C PRO A 245 18.56 5.44 31.13
N ILE A 246 18.23 4.43 31.93
CA ILE A 246 18.30 4.47 33.39
C ILE A 246 19.60 3.79 33.83
N LEU A 247 20.39 4.43 34.69
CA LEU A 247 21.65 3.88 35.19
C LEU A 247 21.42 2.54 35.89
N CYS A 248 22.23 1.54 35.54
CA CYS A 248 22.16 0.20 36.12
C CYS A 248 22.51 0.23 37.62
N PRO A 249 21.76 -0.48 38.50
CA PRO A 249 22.16 -0.69 39.89
C PRO A 249 23.56 -1.29 40.01
N SER A 250 24.30 -0.94 41.07
CA SER A 250 25.65 -1.47 41.34
C SER A 250 25.72 -3.00 41.31
N ASP A 251 24.64 -3.61 41.81
CA ASP A 251 24.53 -5.03 42.13
C ASP A 251 24.01 -5.85 40.93
N ALA A 252 23.54 -5.17 39.88
CA ALA A 252 23.04 -5.75 38.63
C ALA A 252 24.03 -5.59 37.48
N PHE A 253 23.91 -6.40 36.43
CA PHE A 253 24.60 -6.22 35.16
C PHE A 253 23.61 -5.77 34.07
N CYS A 254 24.05 -4.84 33.22
CA CYS A 254 23.26 -4.28 32.13
C CYS A 254 24.15 -4.09 30.88
N PRO A 255 24.30 -5.11 30.01
CA PRO A 255 24.94 -4.96 28.71
C PRO A 255 24.14 -4.06 27.76
N GLU A 256 24.75 -3.69 26.63
CA GLU A 256 24.08 -2.99 25.53
C GLU A 256 22.74 -3.65 25.17
N GLY A 257 21.70 -2.83 24.99
CA GLY A 257 20.35 -3.29 24.67
C GLY A 257 19.52 -3.82 25.86
N SER A 258 19.96 -3.66 27.10
CA SER A 258 19.23 -4.14 28.29
C SER A 258 17.86 -3.46 28.47
N LEU A 259 16.79 -4.25 28.59
CA LEU A 259 15.45 -3.77 28.97
C LEU A 259 15.26 -3.68 30.49
N ALA A 260 15.99 -4.48 31.26
CA ALA A 260 15.90 -4.57 32.72
C ALA A 260 17.26 -4.97 33.32
N PRO A 261 17.54 -4.61 34.58
CA PRO A 261 18.75 -5.05 35.28
C PRO A 261 18.78 -6.57 35.47
N GLY A 262 19.87 -7.21 35.02
CA GLY A 262 20.14 -8.62 35.30
C GLY A 262 20.79 -8.80 36.67
N TYR A 263 20.31 -9.73 37.48
CA TYR A 263 20.89 -10.06 38.79
C TYR A 263 21.50 -11.46 38.76
N CYS A 264 22.67 -11.64 39.40
CA CYS A 264 23.21 -12.96 39.66
C CYS A 264 22.37 -13.67 40.75
N MET A 265 22.34 -15.00 40.77
CA MET A 265 21.61 -15.72 41.80
C MET A 265 22.38 -15.69 43.14
N GLU A 266 21.99 -14.74 43.99
CA GLU A 266 22.60 -14.30 45.27
C GLU A 266 23.13 -15.42 46.17
N THR A 267 22.52 -16.60 46.15
CA THR A 267 22.91 -17.75 46.99
C THR A 267 24.18 -18.46 46.53
N PHE A 268 24.59 -18.31 45.26
CA PHE A 268 25.75 -19.03 44.71
C PHE A 268 26.71 -18.19 43.87
N PHE A 269 26.26 -17.09 43.27
CA PHE A 269 27.05 -16.33 42.30
C PHE A 269 27.10 -14.83 42.61
N ARG A 270 28.23 -14.20 42.31
CA ARG A 270 28.48 -12.75 42.46
C ARG A 270 28.84 -12.15 41.11
N LYS A 271 28.42 -10.90 40.88
CA LYS A 271 28.82 -10.08 39.74
C LYS A 271 30.35 -9.88 39.72
N ALA A 272 30.98 -10.23 38.60
CA ALA A 272 32.38 -10.04 38.26
C ALA A 272 32.47 -9.52 36.82
N GLY A 273 32.62 -8.19 36.69
CA GLY A 273 32.36 -7.50 35.42
C GLY A 273 30.93 -7.77 34.94
N ASP A 274 30.81 -8.23 33.69
CA ASP A 274 29.55 -8.57 33.03
C ASP A 274 29.15 -10.06 33.20
N THR A 275 29.85 -10.79 34.09
CA THR A 275 29.63 -12.23 34.32
C THR A 275 29.28 -12.55 35.77
N CYS A 276 28.62 -13.69 35.99
CA CYS A 276 28.32 -14.21 37.31
C CYS A 276 29.33 -15.32 37.68
N GLU A 277 30.33 -14.98 38.49
CA GLU A 277 31.30 -15.94 39.04
C GLU A 277 30.78 -16.59 40.33
N LEU A 278 31.28 -17.78 40.69
CA LEU A 278 30.91 -18.41 41.96
C LEU A 278 31.40 -17.56 43.14
N ALA A 279 30.53 -17.35 44.13
CA ALA A 279 30.92 -16.68 45.37
C ALA A 279 32.04 -17.48 46.09
N PRO A 280 33.07 -16.83 46.67
CA PRO A 280 34.15 -17.54 47.37
C PRO A 280 33.67 -18.50 48.47
N VAL A 281 32.52 -18.19 49.09
CA VAL A 281 31.84 -19.04 50.09
C VAL A 281 31.34 -20.35 49.47
N THR A 282 30.80 -20.34 48.25
CA THR A 282 30.28 -21.57 47.62
C THR A 282 31.40 -22.43 47.04
N ILE A 283 32.48 -21.81 46.57
CA ILE A 283 33.74 -22.53 46.27
C ILE A 283 34.25 -23.23 47.53
N ALA A 284 34.31 -22.54 48.67
CA ALA A 284 34.72 -23.14 49.95
C ALA A 284 33.80 -24.29 50.40
N LEU A 285 32.47 -24.12 50.31
CA LEU A 285 31.49 -25.17 50.65
C LEU A 285 31.60 -26.40 49.74
N LEU A 286 31.84 -26.21 48.43
CA LEU A 286 32.06 -27.32 47.49
C LEU A 286 33.36 -28.08 47.80
N VAL A 287 34.45 -27.38 48.12
CA VAL A 287 35.73 -28.00 48.53
C VAL A 287 35.59 -28.77 49.85
N ILE A 288 34.92 -28.18 50.86
CA ILE A 288 34.70 -28.83 52.16
C ILE A 288 33.77 -30.05 52.00
N GLY A 289 32.64 -29.90 51.30
CA GLY A 289 31.69 -30.98 51.06
C GLY A 289 32.29 -32.12 50.25
N GLY A 290 33.05 -31.81 49.20
CA GLY A 290 33.80 -32.78 48.41
C GLY A 290 34.86 -33.51 49.25
N GLY A 291 35.61 -32.79 50.09
CA GLY A 291 36.59 -33.37 51.00
C GLY A 291 35.97 -34.33 52.02
N VAL A 292 34.83 -33.96 52.63
CA VAL A 292 34.09 -34.81 53.58
C VAL A 292 33.51 -36.04 52.87
N ALA A 293 32.93 -35.89 51.68
CA ALA A 293 32.41 -37.01 50.90
C ALA A 293 33.53 -37.99 50.48
N LEU A 294 34.67 -37.48 50.02
CA LEU A 294 35.84 -38.28 49.63
C LEU A 294 36.42 -39.02 50.85
N LEU A 295 36.53 -38.35 52.01
CA LEU A 295 36.93 -38.98 53.27
C LEU A 295 35.94 -40.07 53.72
N PHE A 296 34.63 -39.85 53.56
CA PHE A 296 33.62 -40.88 53.86
C PHE A 296 33.73 -42.09 52.91
N ILE A 297 33.98 -41.87 51.62
CA ILE A 297 34.26 -42.93 50.64
C ILE A 297 35.52 -43.70 51.02
N ILE A 298 36.62 -43.02 51.40
CA ILE A 298 37.83 -43.67 51.92
C ILE A 298 37.51 -44.52 53.15
N LEU A 299 36.75 -44.00 54.12
CA LEU A 299 36.36 -44.77 55.31
C LEU A 299 35.48 -45.98 54.98
N MET A 300 34.57 -45.89 54.00
CA MET A 300 33.80 -47.04 53.53
C MET A 300 34.68 -48.08 52.81
N VAL A 301 35.64 -47.65 51.98
CA VAL A 301 36.59 -48.54 51.30
C VAL A 301 37.53 -49.22 52.31
N LEU A 302 37.98 -48.50 53.35
CA LEU A 302 38.83 -49.05 54.42
C LEU A 302 38.05 -50.02 55.32
N ARG A 303 36.77 -49.76 55.60
CA ARG A 303 35.88 -50.75 56.27
C ARG A 303 35.74 -51.99 55.41
N ARG A 304 35.31 -51.84 54.15
CA ARG A 304 35.11 -52.96 53.21
C ARG A 304 36.38 -53.78 52.97
N ARG A 305 37.57 -53.17 52.98
CA ARG A 305 38.85 -53.92 52.97
C ARG A 305 39.04 -54.71 54.26
N ARG A 306 38.84 -54.10 55.43
CA ARG A 306 38.94 -54.80 56.73
C ARG A 306 37.96 -55.97 56.84
N ASP A 307 36.76 -55.84 56.28
CA ASP A 307 35.75 -56.90 56.26
C ASP A 307 36.24 -58.09 55.40
N ASN A 308 36.74 -57.82 54.18
CA ASN A 308 37.38 -58.83 53.31
C ASN A 308 38.64 -59.48 53.94
N ASP A 309 39.51 -58.67 54.57
CA ASP A 309 40.72 -59.15 55.26
C ASP A 309 40.35 -60.04 56.47
N GLY A 310 39.26 -59.71 57.15
CA GLY A 310 38.68 -60.53 58.23
C GLY A 310 38.27 -61.92 57.74
N GLU A 311 37.55 -62.01 56.62
CA GLU A 311 37.16 -63.28 55.99
C GLU A 311 38.38 -64.15 55.65
N LEU A 312 39.47 -63.53 55.17
CA LEU A 312 40.72 -64.23 54.85
C LEU A 312 41.43 -64.81 56.10
N THR A 313 41.21 -64.26 57.30
CA THR A 313 41.73 -64.85 58.55
C THR A 313 40.93 -66.06 59.04
N VAL A 314 39.62 -66.12 58.76
CA VAL A 314 38.74 -67.23 59.19
C VAL A 314 38.99 -68.50 58.37
N ALA A 315 39.46 -68.37 57.13
CA ALA A 315 39.80 -69.48 56.24
C ALA A 315 41.00 -70.36 56.68
N ARG A 316 41.58 -70.14 57.86
CA ARG A 316 42.74 -70.88 58.41
C ARG A 316 42.47 -71.56 59.77
N ALA A 317 41.29 -72.13 59.95
CA ALA A 317 41.00 -73.09 61.03
C ALA A 317 40.92 -74.54 60.50
N PRO A 318 41.55 -75.54 61.15
CA PRO A 318 41.56 -76.91 60.65
C PRO A 318 40.22 -77.64 60.89
N LEU A 319 39.80 -78.43 59.90
CA LEU A 319 38.59 -79.26 59.98
C LEU A 319 38.77 -80.40 60.99
N LEU A 320 37.89 -80.48 62.00
CA LEU A 320 37.70 -81.67 62.83
C LEU A 320 36.22 -82.07 62.94
N ARG A 321 35.99 -83.33 63.32
CA ARG A 321 34.92 -84.14 62.71
C ARG A 321 33.93 -84.71 63.75
N LYS A 322 32.67 -84.27 63.61
CA LYS A 322 31.40 -85.01 63.82
C LYS A 322 31.29 -85.92 65.07
N GLU A 323 30.33 -85.59 65.95
CA GLU A 323 29.28 -86.56 66.31
C GLU A 323 27.93 -85.96 66.76
N ARG A 324 26.91 -86.82 66.84
CA ARG A 324 25.44 -86.60 66.95
C ARG A 324 24.80 -87.99 67.23
N PRO A 325 23.52 -88.14 67.64
CA PRO A 325 22.53 -87.15 68.13
C PRO A 325 21.74 -87.66 69.38
N GLN A 326 20.71 -86.90 69.83
CA GLN A 326 19.32 -87.32 70.18
C GLN A 326 18.63 -86.19 71.01
N GLY A 327 17.33 -85.90 70.92
CA GLY A 327 16.32 -86.28 69.91
C GLY A 327 14.86 -86.25 70.43
N ARG A 328 13.99 -85.38 69.88
CA ARG A 328 12.49 -85.41 69.84
C ARG A 328 12.01 -84.22 68.95
N TYR A 329 11.20 -84.41 67.90
CA TYR A 329 9.72 -84.60 67.84
C TYR A 329 8.92 -83.35 68.26
N TYR A 330 7.87 -82.88 67.56
CA TYR A 330 7.32 -83.16 66.20
C TYR A 330 6.28 -82.05 65.90
N GLY A 331 6.05 -81.61 64.65
CA GLY A 331 4.92 -80.68 64.34
C GLY A 331 5.03 -79.85 63.04
N ILE A 332 4.12 -80.10 62.09
CA ILE A 332 3.89 -79.47 60.77
C ILE A 332 2.41 -79.73 60.41
N PRO A 333 1.65 -78.92 59.63
CA PRO A 333 1.89 -77.60 59.04
C PRO A 333 0.88 -76.52 59.55
N CYS A 334 0.88 -75.33 58.93
CA CYS A 334 -0.32 -74.78 58.26
C CYS A 334 0.06 -73.63 57.31
N ASP A 335 -0.70 -73.46 56.23
CA ASP A 335 -0.43 -72.58 55.10
C ASP A 335 -0.82 -71.11 55.33
N ALA A 336 -0.08 -70.16 54.74
CA ALA A 336 -0.53 -68.78 54.48
C ALA A 336 0.40 -67.98 53.53
N GLU A 337 0.33 -68.25 52.22
CA GLU A 337 0.22 -67.15 51.24
C GLU A 337 -1.27 -66.73 51.17
N PRO A 338 -1.68 -65.57 50.61
CA PRO A 338 -0.95 -64.70 49.67
C PRO A 338 -1.08 -63.17 49.94
N VAL A 339 -0.54 -62.35 49.02
CA VAL A 339 -1.27 -61.33 48.20
C VAL A 339 -0.33 -60.21 47.73
N TYR A 340 -0.44 -59.89 46.45
CA TYR A 340 0.30 -58.85 45.73
C TYR A 340 -0.47 -57.52 45.75
N ALA A 341 0.21 -56.41 46.01
CA ALA A 341 -0.18 -55.07 45.56
C ALA A 341 1.05 -54.14 45.54
N GLY A 342 1.34 -53.34 44.50
CA GLY A 342 0.69 -53.28 43.19
C GLY A 342 0.52 -51.85 42.68
N TRP A 343 1.49 -51.39 41.87
CA TRP A 343 1.46 -50.20 41.01
C TRP A 343 1.02 -48.87 41.65
#